data_AF-A0A0S3K9S1-F1
#
_entry.id   AF-A0A0S3K9S1-F1
#
_cell.length_a   1.000
_cell.length_b   1.000
_cell.length_c   1.000
_cell.angle_alpha   90.00
_cell.angle_beta   90.00
_cell.angle_gamma   90.00
#
_symmetry.space_group_name_H-M   'P 1'
#
loop_
_entity.id
_entity.type
_entity.pdbx_description
1 polymer ?
#
loop_
_entity_poly.entity_id
_entity_poly.type
_entity_poly.pdbx_seq_one_letter_code
_entity_poly.pdbx_strand_id
1 'polypeptide(L)'
;MNDSSRKNRRKEKQHVEQNRSCQLLKIVLLPLFLLLAVIFLIYGRDKFLFDTSKKQEDLLIVKEKKYVDIYSWEELVAAISNKELTEINLKRDIKFPQSQNKLALNQLIKVREEKIFRYDDTLKKEQKQTILKVSLIKRNLSRKVLVSGEQQSINLGNVELDLPKGVELEFKEVTLIRSYHY
;
A
#
# COMPACT_ATOMS: atom_id res chain seq x y z
N MET A 1 -53.16 -56.95 16.43
CA MET A 1 -51.79 -56.58 16.01
C MET A 1 -51.81 -56.12 14.54
N ASN A 2 -51.81 -54.81 14.25
CA ASN A 2 -51.52 -54.29 12.90
C ASN A 2 -51.17 -52.78 12.83
N ASP A 3 -50.93 -52.12 13.97
CA ASP A 3 -50.66 -50.67 14.01
C ASP A 3 -49.23 -50.30 13.57
N SER A 4 -48.27 -51.21 13.75
CA SER A 4 -46.88 -51.02 13.33
C SER A 4 -46.73 -50.94 11.80
N SER A 5 -47.49 -51.76 11.06
CA SER A 5 -47.46 -51.81 9.59
C SER A 5 -48.02 -50.52 8.96
N ARG A 6 -49.14 -49.99 9.48
CA ARG A 6 -49.72 -48.71 9.01
C ARG A 6 -48.82 -47.51 9.32
N LYS A 7 -48.15 -47.51 10.48
CA LYS A 7 -47.23 -46.42 10.88
C LYS A 7 -45.98 -46.39 9.99
N ASN A 8 -45.44 -47.56 9.62
CA ASN A 8 -44.28 -47.64 8.72
C ASN A 8 -44.64 -47.20 7.28
N ARG A 9 -45.79 -47.61 6.74
CA ARG A 9 -46.23 -47.15 5.41
C ARG A 9 -46.47 -45.63 5.33
N ARG A 10 -46.92 -44.99 6.42
CA ARG A 10 -47.07 -43.52 6.48
C ARG A 10 -45.71 -42.81 6.49
N LYS A 11 -44.73 -43.32 7.24
CA LYS A 11 -43.37 -42.78 7.27
C LYS A 11 -42.68 -42.92 5.91
N GLU A 12 -42.88 -44.04 5.21
CA GLU A 12 -42.30 -44.27 3.88
C GLU A 12 -42.90 -43.31 2.84
N LYS A 13 -44.22 -43.09 2.84
CA LYS A 13 -44.88 -42.09 1.99
C LYS A 13 -44.39 -40.67 2.28
N GLN A 14 -44.25 -40.29 3.56
CA GLN A 14 -43.67 -38.99 3.94
C GLN A 14 -42.21 -38.85 3.50
N HIS A 15 -41.41 -39.92 3.55
CA HIS A 15 -40.03 -39.89 3.08
C HIS A 15 -39.94 -39.72 1.57
N VAL A 16 -40.82 -40.38 0.80
CA VAL A 16 -40.89 -40.23 -0.66
C VAL A 16 -41.37 -38.83 -1.05
N GLU A 17 -42.35 -38.26 -0.34
CA GLU A 17 -42.82 -36.89 -0.54
C GLU A 17 -41.77 -35.84 -0.14
N GLN A 18 -41.04 -36.05 0.95
CA GLN A 18 -39.90 -35.19 1.33
C GLN A 18 -38.78 -35.27 0.30
N ASN A 19 -38.47 -36.46 -0.23
CA ASN A 19 -37.44 -36.60 -1.27
C ASN A 19 -37.85 -35.90 -2.56
N ARG A 20 -39.12 -36.01 -3.00
CA ARG A 20 -39.63 -35.27 -4.15
C ARG A 20 -39.63 -33.75 -3.92
N SER A 21 -40.04 -33.31 -2.74
CA SER A 21 -39.99 -31.89 -2.35
C SER A 21 -38.56 -31.36 -2.35
N CYS A 22 -37.60 -32.13 -1.82
CA CYS A 22 -36.19 -31.75 -1.76
C CYS A 22 -35.54 -31.77 -3.16
N GLN A 23 -35.93 -32.69 -4.03
CA GLN A 23 -35.51 -32.70 -5.44
C GLN A 23 -36.05 -31.49 -6.20
N LEU A 24 -37.32 -31.13 -6.03
CA LEU A 24 -37.90 -29.93 -6.62
C LEU A 24 -37.22 -28.66 -6.09
N LEU A 25 -36.94 -28.60 -4.78
CA LEU A 25 -36.21 -27.50 -4.16
C LEU A 25 -34.80 -27.37 -4.76
N LYS A 26 -34.09 -28.49 -4.97
CA LYS A 26 -32.78 -28.49 -5.65
C LYS A 26 -32.90 -28.02 -7.10
N ILE A 27 -33.89 -28.49 -7.86
CA ILE A 27 -34.09 -28.11 -9.27
C ILE A 27 -34.41 -26.62 -9.42
N VAL A 28 -35.07 -26.00 -8.44
CA VAL A 28 -35.38 -24.56 -8.47
C VAL A 28 -34.23 -23.72 -7.90
N LEU A 29 -33.56 -24.18 -6.84
CA LEU A 29 -32.45 -23.45 -6.23
C LEU A 29 -31.16 -23.49 -7.06
N LEU A 30 -30.84 -24.60 -7.74
CA LEU A 30 -29.64 -24.70 -8.57
C LEU A 30 -29.56 -23.62 -9.67
N PRO A 31 -30.61 -23.41 -10.50
CA PRO A 31 -30.58 -22.35 -11.50
C PRO A 31 -30.59 -20.96 -10.88
N LEU A 32 -31.20 -20.78 -9.69
CA LEU A 32 -31.15 -19.52 -8.95
C LEU A 32 -29.72 -19.20 -8.46
N PHE A 33 -29.01 -20.20 -7.92
CA PHE A 33 -27.60 -20.07 -7.53
C PHE A 33 -26.68 -19.82 -8.73
N LEU A 34 -26.94 -20.46 -9.87
CA LEU A 34 -26.22 -20.19 -11.12
C LEU A 34 -26.46 -18.77 -11.62
N LEU A 35 -27.70 -18.27 -11.57
CA LEU A 35 -28.03 -16.88 -11.92
C LEU A 35 -27.32 -15.88 -11.00
N LEU A 36 -27.33 -16.13 -9.69
CA LEU A 36 -26.60 -15.29 -8.72
C LEU A 36 -25.08 -15.35 -8.94
N ALA A 37 -24.52 -16.51 -9.29
CA ALA A 37 -23.10 -16.66 -9.59
C ALA A 37 -22.71 -15.90 -10.87
N VAL A 38 -23.57 -15.89 -11.90
CA VAL A 38 -23.35 -15.10 -13.12
C VAL A 38 -23.40 -13.60 -12.82
N ILE A 39 -24.37 -13.14 -12.01
CA ILE A 39 -24.40 -11.74 -11.53
C ILE A 39 -23.14 -11.41 -10.73
N PHE A 40 -22.66 -12.32 -9.87
CA PHE A 40 -21.43 -12.13 -9.12
C PHE A 40 -20.16 -12.17 -10.00
N LEU A 41 -20.16 -12.91 -11.10
CA LEU A 41 -19.05 -12.90 -12.07
C LEU A 41 -19.05 -11.64 -12.94
N ILE A 42 -20.22 -11.10 -13.27
CA ILE A 42 -20.34 -9.88 -14.09
C ILE A 42 -20.12 -8.63 -13.22
N TYR A 43 -20.73 -8.54 -12.04
CA TYR A 43 -20.66 -7.36 -11.15
C TYR A 43 -19.66 -7.49 -10.00
N GLY A 44 -19.36 -8.70 -9.53
CA GLY A 44 -18.42 -8.95 -8.44
C GLY A 44 -16.96 -8.98 -8.89
N ARG A 45 -16.70 -9.22 -10.19
CA ARG A 45 -15.34 -9.13 -10.75
C ARG A 45 -14.81 -7.69 -10.76
N ASP A 46 -15.70 -6.70 -10.93
CA ASP A 46 -15.33 -5.29 -10.87
C ASP A 46 -15.20 -4.74 -9.44
N LYS A 47 -15.75 -5.43 -8.42
CA LYS A 47 -15.62 -5.01 -7.01
C LYS A 47 -14.49 -5.68 -6.24
N PHE A 48 -13.97 -6.84 -6.67
CA PHE A 48 -12.88 -7.52 -5.94
C PHE A 48 -11.47 -7.16 -6.41
N LEU A 49 -11.31 -6.47 -7.55
CA LEU A 49 -10.00 -6.09 -8.06
C LEU A 49 -9.72 -4.58 -8.13
N PHE A 50 -10.70 -3.71 -7.83
CA PHE A 50 -10.48 -2.27 -7.78
C PHE A 50 -11.39 -1.60 -6.75
N ASP A 51 -10.91 -1.43 -5.52
CA ASP A 51 -10.93 -0.15 -4.77
C ASP A 51 -10.67 -0.36 -3.26
N THR A 52 -9.46 -0.77 -2.92
CA THR A 52 -8.85 -0.33 -1.65
C THR A 52 -8.02 0.96 -1.82
N SER A 53 -8.03 1.58 -3.01
CA SER A 53 -7.27 2.80 -3.29
C SER A 53 -7.96 4.11 -2.89
N LYS A 54 -9.27 4.09 -2.63
CA LYS A 54 -10.07 5.31 -2.38
C LYS A 54 -10.08 5.84 -0.94
N LYS A 55 -9.12 5.48 -0.09
CA LYS A 55 -9.04 6.01 1.29
C LYS A 55 -7.76 6.75 1.63
N GLN A 56 -6.93 7.08 0.65
CA GLN A 56 -5.67 7.78 0.88
C GLN A 56 -5.54 9.10 0.12
N GLU A 57 -6.63 9.66 -0.38
CA GLU A 57 -6.63 10.98 -1.02
C GLU A 57 -6.79 12.14 -0.03
N ASP A 58 -7.15 11.89 1.24
CA ASP A 58 -7.49 12.96 2.21
C ASP A 58 -6.37 13.37 3.19
N LEU A 59 -5.09 13.13 2.87
CA LEU A 59 -3.99 13.56 3.75
C LEU A 59 -3.32 14.88 3.38
N LEU A 60 -3.68 15.49 2.24
CA LEU A 60 -3.07 16.75 1.83
C LEU A 60 -4.15 17.71 1.35
N ILE A 61 -4.49 18.69 2.20
CA ILE A 61 -5.29 19.84 1.81
C ILE A 61 -4.45 20.64 0.81
N VAL A 62 -4.61 20.35 -0.48
CA VAL A 62 -4.01 21.12 -1.56
C VAL A 62 -4.71 22.47 -1.58
N LYS A 63 -4.09 23.48 -0.94
CA LYS A 63 -4.47 24.88 -1.14
C LYS A 63 -4.11 25.26 -2.58
N GLU A 64 -4.77 26.26 -3.15
CA GLU A 64 -4.67 26.70 -4.56
C GLU A 64 -3.26 27.02 -5.09
N LYS A 65 -2.25 26.95 -4.24
CA LYS A 65 -0.83 27.07 -4.57
C LYS A 65 -0.24 25.66 -4.41
N LYS A 66 0.48 25.17 -5.43
CA LYS A 66 1.10 23.84 -5.55
C LYS A 66 2.16 23.51 -4.46
N TYR A 67 1.86 23.78 -3.20
CA TYR A 67 2.70 23.51 -2.05
C TYR A 67 1.95 22.66 -1.04
N VAL A 68 2.69 21.95 -0.20
CA VAL A 68 2.12 21.18 0.89
C VAL A 68 2.98 21.28 2.14
N ASP A 69 2.34 21.38 3.30
CA ASP A 69 3.00 21.31 4.59
C ASP A 69 3.06 19.85 5.03
N ILE A 70 4.25 19.38 5.41
CA ILE A 70 4.46 18.00 5.86
C ILE A 70 5.13 17.93 7.21
N TYR A 71 4.87 16.82 7.88
CA TYR A 71 5.33 16.51 9.21
C TYR A 71 6.03 15.14 9.24
N SER A 72 5.65 14.19 8.40
CA SER A 72 6.20 12.83 8.47
C SER A 72 7.01 12.43 7.23
N TRP A 73 7.82 11.38 7.36
CA TRP A 73 8.59 10.87 6.22
C TRP A 73 7.65 10.22 5.19
N GLU A 74 6.54 9.63 5.64
CA GLU A 74 5.49 9.10 4.77
C GLU A 74 4.87 10.21 3.91
N GLU A 75 4.55 11.35 4.53
CA GLU A 75 4.04 12.54 3.85
C GLU A 75 5.06 13.11 2.86
N LEU A 76 6.36 13.12 3.20
CA LEU A 76 7.42 13.51 2.27
C LEU A 76 7.43 12.63 1.02
N VAL A 77 7.41 11.32 1.20
CA VAL A 77 7.38 10.36 0.09
C VAL A 77 6.11 10.52 -0.76
N ALA A 78 4.96 10.72 -0.11
CA ALA A 78 3.69 10.97 -0.79
C ALA A 78 3.71 12.28 -1.59
N ALA A 79 4.24 13.36 -1.01
CA ALA A 79 4.36 14.66 -1.64
C ALA A 79 5.29 14.62 -2.87
N ILE A 80 6.46 13.98 -2.75
CA ILE A 80 7.37 13.78 -3.88
C ILE A 80 6.71 12.94 -4.99
N SER A 81 5.83 12.01 -4.63
CA SER A 81 5.09 11.17 -5.58
C SER A 81 3.92 11.88 -6.28
N ASN A 82 3.42 12.99 -5.74
CA ASN A 82 2.26 13.72 -6.28
C ASN A 82 2.68 14.76 -7.33
N LYS A 83 2.36 14.52 -8.61
CA LYS A 83 2.70 15.33 -9.80
C LYS A 83 2.33 16.81 -9.74
N GLU A 84 1.33 17.17 -8.96
CA GLU A 84 0.80 18.54 -8.96
C GLU A 84 1.59 19.46 -8.04
N LEU A 85 2.30 18.91 -7.05
CA LEU A 85 3.06 19.67 -6.07
C LEU A 85 4.42 20.12 -6.61
N THR A 86 4.74 21.40 -6.48
CA THR A 86 6.05 21.97 -6.84
C THR A 86 6.86 22.35 -5.61
N GLU A 87 6.21 22.52 -4.46
CA GLU A 87 6.85 22.90 -3.21
C GLU A 87 6.39 22.02 -2.05
N ILE A 88 7.31 21.71 -1.13
CA ILE A 88 7.09 20.92 0.08
C ILE A 88 7.70 21.69 1.23
N ASN A 89 6.91 22.03 2.24
CA ASN A 89 7.38 22.75 3.41
C ASN A 89 7.43 21.80 4.63
N LEU A 90 8.61 21.66 5.21
CA LEU A 90 8.82 20.90 6.44
C LEU A 90 8.39 21.72 7.64
N LYS A 91 7.41 21.21 8.39
CA LYS A 91 6.95 21.85 9.64
C LYS A 91 7.61 21.28 10.89
N ARG A 92 8.36 20.18 10.76
CA ARG A 92 9.17 19.58 11.82
C ARG A 92 10.30 18.76 11.24
N ASP A 93 11.26 18.43 12.09
CA ASP A 93 12.32 17.47 11.79
C ASP A 93 11.74 16.11 11.37
N ILE A 94 12.25 15.58 10.27
CA ILE A 94 11.85 14.28 9.72
C ILE A 94 12.95 13.27 9.95
N LYS A 95 12.60 12.12 10.52
CA LYS A 95 13.51 10.98 10.69
C LYS A 95 13.00 9.76 9.95
N PHE A 96 13.84 9.22 9.06
CA PHE A 96 13.50 8.01 8.31
C PHE A 96 13.66 6.75 9.19
N PRO A 97 12.73 5.78 9.08
CA PRO A 97 12.91 4.47 9.69
C PRO A 97 14.16 3.76 9.16
N GLN A 98 14.87 3.07 10.04
CA GLN A 98 16.13 2.38 9.72
C GLN A 98 15.95 0.88 9.48
N SER A 99 14.70 0.41 9.32
CA SER A 99 14.40 -1.00 9.05
C SER A 99 13.56 -1.15 7.79
N GLN A 100 13.87 -2.18 6.99
CA GLN A 100 13.18 -2.46 5.73
C GLN A 100 11.68 -2.64 5.94
N ASN A 101 11.27 -3.38 6.98
CA ASN A 101 9.85 -3.64 7.27
C ASN A 101 9.06 -2.35 7.52
N LYS A 102 9.65 -1.34 8.19
CA LYS A 102 8.96 -0.08 8.47
C LYS A 102 8.88 0.81 7.23
N LEU A 103 9.91 0.80 6.39
CA LEU A 103 9.91 1.53 5.12
C LEU A 103 8.94 0.90 4.10
N ALA A 104 8.89 -0.43 4.02
CA ALA A 104 8.08 -1.15 3.04
C ALA A 104 6.56 -1.09 3.28
N LEU A 105 6.10 -0.52 4.42
CA LEU A 105 4.67 -0.32 4.69
C LEU A 105 4.00 0.64 3.70
N ASN A 106 4.79 1.47 3.00
CA ASN A 106 4.28 2.44 2.06
C ASN A 106 4.27 1.88 0.63
N GLN A 107 3.07 1.71 0.06
CA GLN A 107 2.85 1.18 -1.30
C GLN A 107 3.44 2.06 -2.41
N LEU A 108 3.89 3.28 -2.09
CA LEU A 108 4.50 4.21 -3.03
C LEU A 108 6.00 3.93 -3.26
N ILE A 109 6.63 3.09 -2.43
CA ILE A 109 8.07 2.87 -2.46
C ILE A 109 8.47 1.41 -2.54
N LYS A 110 9.60 1.17 -3.19
CA LYS A 110 10.30 -0.10 -3.22
C LYS A 110 11.61 0.06 -2.45
N VAL A 111 11.80 -0.77 -1.43
CA VAL A 111 13.00 -0.77 -0.61
C VAL A 111 13.94 -1.89 -1.08
N ARG A 112 15.22 -1.59 -1.25
CA ARG A 112 16.27 -2.55 -1.57
C ARG A 112 17.45 -2.37 -0.62
N GLU A 113 18.07 -3.46 -0.23
CA GLU A 113 19.35 -3.41 0.47
C GLU A 113 20.48 -3.34 -0.53
N GLU A 114 21.39 -2.39 -0.33
CA GLU A 114 22.63 -2.31 -1.07
C GLU A 114 23.81 -2.22 -0.11
N LYS A 115 24.95 -2.82 -0.48
CA LYS A 115 26.19 -2.71 0.28
C LYS A 115 27.06 -1.67 -0.37
N ILE A 116 27.31 -0.57 0.34
CA ILE A 116 28.26 0.45 -0.08
C ILE A 116 29.59 0.26 0.64
N PHE A 117 30.67 0.66 -0.02
CA PHE A 117 31.99 0.69 0.58
C PHE A 117 32.12 1.99 1.37
N ARG A 118 32.50 1.87 2.65
CA ARG A 118 32.88 2.97 3.50
C ARG A 118 34.30 2.74 3.97
N TYR A 119 35.13 3.74 3.82
CA TYR A 119 36.46 3.72 4.41
C TYR A 119 36.32 4.08 5.89
N ASP A 120 36.73 3.18 6.77
CA ASP A 120 36.74 3.44 8.20
C ASP A 120 38.12 4.01 8.57
N ASP A 121 38.17 5.32 8.83
CA ASP A 121 39.40 6.02 9.22
C ASP A 121 40.00 5.50 10.53
N THR A 122 39.17 4.99 11.44
CA THR A 122 39.64 4.46 12.73
C THR A 122 40.32 3.11 12.57
N LEU A 123 39.83 2.29 11.64
CA LEU A 123 40.38 0.96 11.35
C LEU A 123 41.32 0.94 10.14
N LYS A 124 41.49 2.07 9.45
CA LYS A 124 42.24 2.23 8.18
C LYS A 124 41.92 1.12 7.18
N LYS A 125 40.65 0.71 7.14
CA LYS A 125 40.18 -0.44 6.35
C LYS A 125 38.85 -0.13 5.70
N GLU A 126 38.64 -0.71 4.53
CA GLU A 126 37.35 -0.69 3.85
C GLU A 126 36.37 -1.60 4.60
N GLN A 127 35.26 -1.04 5.04
CA GLN A 127 34.10 -1.77 5.53
C GLN A 127 32.95 -1.68 4.54
N LYS A 128 32.23 -2.79 4.39
CA LYS A 128 30.97 -2.81 3.65
C LYS A 128 29.85 -2.44 4.61
N GLN A 129 29.21 -1.31 4.39
CA GLN A 129 28.04 -0.87 5.14
C GLN A 129 26.78 -1.14 4.32
N THR A 130 25.78 -1.74 4.94
CA THR A 130 24.47 -1.93 4.30
C THR A 130 23.67 -0.63 4.40
N ILE A 131 23.18 -0.16 3.26
CA ILE A 131 22.23 0.94 3.14
C ILE A 131 20.89 0.44 2.58
N LEU A 132 19.82 1.15 2.91
CA LEU A 132 18.48 0.90 2.42
C LEU A 132 18.16 1.91 1.32
N LYS A 133 18.19 1.48 0.06
CA LYS A 133 17.72 2.29 -1.06
C LYS A 133 16.21 2.27 -1.15
N VAL A 134 15.60 3.44 -1.08
CA VAL A 134 14.16 3.65 -1.17
C VAL A 134 13.87 4.30 -2.52
N SER A 135 13.40 3.50 -3.47
CA SER A 135 13.00 3.97 -4.81
C SER A 135 11.50 4.24 -4.86
N LEU A 136 11.08 5.34 -5.49
CA LEU A 136 9.66 5.58 -5.76
C LEU A 136 9.14 4.60 -6.84
N ILE A 137 7.99 3.95 -6.61
CA ILE A 137 7.41 3.01 -7.58
C ILE A 137 6.79 3.80 -8.74
N LYS A 138 7.47 3.74 -9.90
CA LYS A 138 7.03 4.11 -11.26
C LYS A 138 5.84 5.09 -11.33
N ARG A 139 6.16 6.38 -11.40
CA ARG A 139 5.32 7.40 -12.03
C ARG A 139 6.21 8.15 -13.01
N ASN A 140 5.73 8.42 -14.23
CA ASN A 140 6.40 9.35 -15.15
C ASN A 140 6.39 10.75 -14.49
N LEU A 141 7.43 11.01 -13.71
CA LEU A 141 7.64 12.20 -12.88
C LEU A 141 8.94 12.82 -13.40
N SER A 142 8.82 13.86 -14.22
CA SER A 142 9.96 14.68 -14.64
C SER A 142 9.65 16.11 -14.25
N ARG A 143 10.28 16.59 -13.17
CA ARG A 143 10.01 17.90 -12.56
C ARG A 143 11.05 18.24 -11.51
N LYS A 144 11.12 19.54 -11.19
CA LYS A 144 11.82 20.07 -10.03
C LYS A 144 10.84 20.28 -8.88
N VAL A 145 11.20 19.87 -7.66
CA VAL A 145 10.42 20.09 -6.44
C VAL A 145 11.29 20.83 -5.43
N LEU A 146 10.79 21.95 -4.92
CA LEU A 146 11.43 22.70 -3.85
C LEU A 146 11.02 22.10 -2.50
N VAL A 147 12.00 21.78 -1.66
CA VAL A 147 11.81 21.35 -0.28
C VAL A 147 12.32 22.48 0.62
N SER A 148 11.38 23.24 1.19
CA SER A 148 11.64 24.30 2.16
C SER A 148 11.41 23.78 3.57
N GLY A 149 12.04 24.38 4.57
CA GLY A 149 11.84 23.90 5.93
C GLY A 149 12.36 24.77 7.05
N GLU A 150 12.57 26.08 6.86
CA GLU A 150 12.84 27.02 7.98
C GLU A 150 13.78 26.47 9.09
N GLN A 151 14.96 25.97 8.72
CA GLN A 151 15.98 25.36 9.60
C GLN A 151 15.69 23.93 10.13
N GLN A 152 14.67 23.25 9.61
CA GLN A 152 14.39 21.85 9.93
C GLN A 152 15.40 20.90 9.26
N SER A 153 15.44 19.67 9.76
CA SER A 153 16.32 18.62 9.28
C SER A 153 15.58 17.41 8.73
N ILE A 154 16.19 16.75 7.74
CA ILE A 154 15.81 15.42 7.27
C ILE A 154 16.95 14.46 7.62
N ASN A 155 16.71 13.57 8.58
CA ASN A 155 17.64 12.53 8.96
C ASN A 155 17.32 11.22 8.21
N LEU A 156 18.12 10.95 7.19
CA LEU A 156 18.04 9.72 6.39
C LEU A 156 18.77 8.55 7.09
N GLY A 157 19.81 8.81 7.86
CA GLY A 157 20.64 7.73 8.44
C GLY A 157 21.23 6.84 7.34
N ASN A 158 21.02 5.53 7.43
CA ASN A 158 21.49 4.53 6.46
C ASN A 158 20.53 4.35 5.27
N VAL A 159 19.57 5.27 5.12
CA VAL A 159 18.61 5.25 4.02
C VAL A 159 19.10 6.17 2.90
N GLU A 160 18.93 5.74 1.67
CA GLU A 160 19.17 6.56 0.49
C GLU A 160 17.88 6.66 -0.33
N LEU A 161 17.48 7.88 -0.67
CA LEU A 161 16.35 8.12 -1.56
C LEU A 161 16.82 7.99 -3.01
N ASP A 162 16.33 6.96 -3.69
CA ASP A 162 16.59 6.71 -5.11
C ASP A 162 15.46 7.35 -5.94
N LEU A 163 15.72 8.58 -6.40
CA LEU A 163 14.74 9.36 -7.13
C LEU A 163 14.59 8.89 -8.59
N PRO A 164 13.37 8.87 -9.16
CA PRO A 164 13.18 8.60 -10.57
C PRO A 164 13.94 9.59 -11.45
N LYS A 165 14.40 9.12 -12.61
CA LYS A 165 15.07 9.96 -13.61
C LYS A 165 14.19 11.17 -13.98
N GLY A 166 14.74 12.38 -13.81
CA GLY A 166 14.05 13.64 -14.10
C GLY A 166 13.33 14.26 -12.89
N VAL A 167 13.30 13.62 -11.72
CA VAL A 167 12.89 14.25 -10.46
C VAL A 167 14.12 14.88 -9.81
N GLU A 168 14.08 16.19 -9.62
CA GLU A 168 15.12 16.94 -8.92
C GLU A 168 14.54 17.56 -7.65
N LEU A 169 15.21 17.34 -6.51
CA LEU A 169 14.86 17.98 -5.25
C LEU A 169 15.84 19.13 -4.99
N GLU A 170 15.30 20.33 -4.83
CA GLU A 170 16.05 21.50 -4.41
C GLU A 170 15.75 21.76 -2.93
N PHE A 171 16.78 21.87 -2.09
CA PHE A 171 16.60 22.09 -0.66
C PHE A 171 16.88 23.56 -0.33
N LYS A 172 15.93 24.20 0.35
CA LYS A 172 16.08 25.57 0.87
C LYS A 172 15.89 25.57 2.38
N GLU A 173 16.93 25.99 3.11
CA GLU A 173 16.89 26.08 4.58
C GLU A 173 16.55 24.74 5.25
N VAL A 174 16.99 23.62 4.65
CA VAL A 174 16.83 22.27 5.18
C VAL A 174 18.20 21.62 5.33
N THR A 175 18.46 21.00 6.48
CA THR A 175 19.68 20.22 6.71
C THR A 175 19.44 18.74 6.41
N LEU A 176 20.19 18.16 5.47
CA LEU A 176 20.10 16.74 5.14
C LEU A 176 21.19 15.93 5.84
N ILE A 177 20.81 15.01 6.72
CA ILE A 177 21.74 14.20 7.54
C ILE A 177 21.78 12.76 7.02
N ARG A 178 22.97 12.26 6.68
CA ARG A 178 23.23 10.88 6.19
C ARG A 178 24.33 10.25 7.03
N SER A 179 24.17 9.01 7.48
CA SER A 179 25.14 8.39 8.43
C SER A 179 26.34 7.70 7.78
N TYR A 180 26.33 7.52 6.46
CA TYR A 180 27.41 6.84 5.72
C TYR A 180 28.27 7.78 4.87
N HIS A 181 28.03 9.10 4.96
CA HIS A 181 28.81 10.10 4.24
C HIS A 181 29.89 10.79 5.09
N TYR A 182 30.08 10.31 6.32
CA TYR A 182 31.10 10.75 7.27
C TYR A 182 32.08 9.63 7.59
#